data_AF-A0A3M0J8E1-F1
#
_entry.id   AF-A0A3M0J8E1-F1
#
_cell.length_a   1.000
_cell.length_b   1.000
_cell.length_c   1.000
_cell.angle_alpha   90.00
_cell.angle_beta   90.00
_cell.angle_gamma   90.00
#
_symmetry.space_group_name_H-M   'P 1'
#
loop_
_entity.id
_entity.type
_entity.pdbx_description
1 polymer ?
#
loop_
_entity_poly.entity_id
_entity_poly.type
_entity_poly.pdbx_seq_one_letter_code
_entity_poly.pdbx_strand_id
1 'polypeptide(L)'
;MAPLAHALALLAMTLATAAIDVKWMDTAPNSFDDQYLGCGPAMTAALPALNRSEFQKNPLFAEVWLKAVAEWKDRGSRVSPLSSPAQAIALRAYTMEEMRLYQEFNAAMREAGSSSWKYRNEFHFKSLHFLLTQALQKLRRPNQCYDVHRGVKNTQFNVNKNDKVRFGQFASSSMDIKVAWKFGHGTIFKVNTCHGVDIQGFTSFPEEEEVLIPPFETFKVTNVSKIGNTMVIDLQSTGNASNYNCEWLKGDIMGTTWRGQGH
;
A
#
# COMPACT_ATOMS: atom_id res chain seq x y z
N MET A 1 -38.74 20.61 -58.22
CA MET A 1 -37.64 21.39 -57.61
C MET A 1 -37.69 21.21 -56.11
N ALA A 2 -36.74 20.46 -55.54
CA ALA A 2 -36.36 20.51 -54.12
C ALA A 2 -35.03 19.76 -53.99
N PRO A 3 -33.91 20.40 -53.64
CA PRO A 3 -32.69 19.68 -53.34
C PRO A 3 -32.70 19.23 -51.87
N LEU A 4 -32.48 17.94 -51.64
CA LEU A 4 -32.19 17.38 -50.32
C LEU A 4 -30.79 17.84 -49.89
N ALA A 5 -30.72 18.81 -48.98
CA ALA A 5 -29.49 19.18 -48.32
C ALA A 5 -29.13 18.11 -47.27
N HIS A 6 -28.12 17.30 -47.55
CA HIS A 6 -27.50 16.42 -46.55
C HIS A 6 -26.60 17.26 -45.64
N ALA A 7 -27.03 17.50 -44.41
CA ALA A 7 -26.20 18.10 -43.38
C ALA A 7 -25.27 17.03 -42.77
N LEU A 8 -23.97 17.11 -43.08
CA LEU A 8 -22.92 16.34 -42.41
C LEU A 8 -22.67 16.95 -41.02
N ALA A 9 -23.12 16.26 -39.97
CA ALA A 9 -22.78 16.60 -38.60
C ALA A 9 -21.35 16.12 -38.29
N LEU A 10 -20.40 17.05 -38.21
CA LEU A 10 -19.06 16.81 -37.68
C LEU A 10 -19.16 16.65 -36.15
N LEU A 11 -19.08 15.41 -35.67
CA LEU A 11 -18.89 15.11 -34.25
C LEU A 11 -17.46 15.48 -33.87
N ALA A 12 -17.27 16.66 -33.27
CA ALA A 12 -16.03 17.00 -32.59
C ALA A 12 -15.91 16.11 -31.34
N MET A 13 -15.10 15.06 -31.40
CA MET A 13 -14.69 14.32 -30.20
C MET A 13 -13.77 15.23 -29.38
N THR A 14 -14.32 15.88 -28.36
CA THR A 14 -13.52 16.57 -27.36
C THR A 14 -12.74 15.52 -26.56
N LEU A 15 -11.43 15.46 -26.78
CA LEU A 15 -10.52 14.72 -25.90
C LEU A 15 -10.57 15.38 -24.53
N ALA A 16 -11.32 14.80 -23.60
CA ALA A 16 -11.29 15.21 -22.20
C ALA A 16 -9.87 14.98 -21.66
N THR A 17 -9.08 16.05 -21.56
CA THR A 17 -7.80 16.02 -20.85
C THR A 17 -8.10 15.72 -19.39
N ALA A 18 -7.73 14.53 -18.92
CA ALA A 18 -7.85 14.20 -17.50
C ALA A 18 -7.06 15.24 -16.67
N ALA A 19 -7.71 15.84 -15.68
CA ALA A 19 -7.08 16.81 -14.80
C ALA A 19 -5.91 16.13 -14.04
N ILE A 20 -4.74 16.77 -14.04
CA ILE A 20 -3.60 16.35 -13.23
C ILE A 20 -3.83 16.86 -11.81
N ASP A 21 -3.87 15.95 -10.85
CA ASP A 21 -3.93 16.28 -9.44
C ASP A 21 -2.53 16.67 -8.93
N VAL A 22 -2.44 17.69 -8.07
CA VAL A 22 -1.16 18.17 -7.53
C VAL A 22 -1.18 17.98 -6.02
N LYS A 23 -0.23 17.19 -5.50
CA LYS A 23 -0.13 16.86 -4.07
C LYS A 23 1.23 17.20 -3.50
N TRP A 24 1.27 17.68 -2.27
CA TRP A 24 2.53 17.81 -1.55
C TRP A 24 2.89 16.49 -0.88
N MET A 25 4.18 16.14 -0.90
CA MET A 25 4.69 15.09 -0.04
C MET A 25 5.06 15.66 1.32
N ASP A 26 4.84 14.85 2.36
CA ASP A 26 5.21 15.15 3.74
C ASP A 26 5.70 13.87 4.42
N THR A 27 5.78 13.88 5.75
CA THR A 27 6.15 12.70 6.56
C THR A 27 4.99 11.73 6.79
N ALA A 28 3.85 11.95 6.14
CA ALA A 28 2.60 11.21 6.26
C ALA A 28 2.11 11.06 7.71
N PRO A 29 1.83 12.17 8.44
CA PRO A 29 1.48 12.12 9.86
C PRO A 29 0.17 11.37 10.14
N ASN A 30 -0.78 11.38 9.19
CA ASN A 30 -2.08 10.71 9.31
C ASN A 30 -2.06 9.25 8.86
N SER A 31 -0.91 8.74 8.42
CA SER A 31 -0.76 7.35 8.00
C SER A 31 -0.83 6.39 9.19
N PHE A 32 -1.52 5.26 9.01
CA PHE A 32 -1.33 4.12 9.90
C PHE A 32 -0.09 3.32 9.49
N ASP A 33 0.89 3.24 10.40
CA ASP A 33 2.29 2.87 10.09
C ASP A 33 2.89 1.87 11.09
N ASP A 34 2.04 1.07 11.74
CA ASP A 34 2.43 0.17 12.83
C ASP A 34 3.45 -0.89 12.37
N GLN A 35 4.54 -1.01 13.13
CA GLN A 35 5.60 -2.01 12.91
C GLN A 35 5.39 -3.28 13.73
N TYR A 36 4.43 -3.30 14.68
CA TYR A 36 4.10 -4.43 15.54
C TYR A 36 5.30 -4.96 16.36
N LEU A 37 6.18 -4.06 16.78
CA LEU A 37 7.37 -4.40 17.54
C LEU A 37 6.96 -4.97 18.91
N GLY A 38 7.32 -6.23 19.13
CA GLY A 38 7.06 -6.94 20.39
C GLY A 38 5.67 -7.56 20.55
N CYS A 39 4.74 -7.38 19.59
CA CYS A 39 3.37 -7.88 19.72
C CYS A 39 2.92 -8.83 18.61
N GLY A 40 3.84 -9.34 17.80
CA GLY A 40 3.54 -10.30 16.73
C GLY A 40 2.67 -11.50 17.16
N PRO A 41 3.02 -12.23 18.24
CA PRO A 41 2.20 -13.34 18.72
C PRO A 41 0.79 -12.91 19.16
N ALA A 42 0.67 -11.80 19.89
CA ALA A 42 -0.63 -11.29 20.36
C ALA A 42 -1.52 -10.82 19.20
N MET A 43 -0.96 -10.12 18.21
CA MET A 43 -1.68 -9.76 16.99
C MET A 43 -2.09 -11.00 16.17
N THR A 44 -1.24 -12.03 16.13
CA THR A 44 -1.58 -13.31 15.48
C THR A 44 -2.77 -13.98 16.16
N ALA A 45 -2.83 -13.96 17.50
CA ALA A 45 -3.97 -14.47 18.26
C ALA A 45 -5.27 -13.68 18.00
N ALA A 46 -5.17 -12.38 17.68
CA ALA A 46 -6.32 -11.53 17.35
C ALA A 46 -6.88 -11.74 15.92
N LEU A 47 -6.10 -12.33 15.01
CA LEU A 47 -6.47 -12.47 13.58
C LEU A 47 -7.85 -13.12 13.34
N PRO A 48 -8.23 -14.23 14.01
CA PRO A 48 -9.54 -14.85 13.75
C PRO A 48 -10.72 -13.93 14.05
N ALA A 49 -10.64 -13.14 15.13
CA ALA A 49 -11.68 -12.18 15.49
C ALA A 49 -11.69 -10.97 14.53
N LEU A 50 -10.51 -10.44 14.20
CA LEU A 50 -10.35 -9.38 13.23
C LEU A 50 -10.94 -9.79 11.87
N ASN A 51 -10.51 -10.90 11.29
CA ASN A 51 -10.99 -11.37 9.99
C ASN A 51 -12.51 -11.50 9.95
N ARG A 52 -13.15 -12.09 10.97
CA ARG A 52 -14.62 -12.19 11.04
C ARG A 52 -15.29 -10.82 10.99
N SER A 53 -14.82 -9.87 11.80
CA SER A 53 -15.40 -8.53 11.87
C SER A 53 -15.11 -7.68 10.63
N GLU A 54 -13.90 -7.77 10.08
CA GLU A 54 -13.47 -6.96 8.94
C GLU A 54 -14.09 -7.43 7.64
N PHE A 55 -14.22 -8.75 7.41
CA PHE A 55 -14.89 -9.27 6.22
C PHE A 55 -16.38 -8.93 6.17
N GLN A 56 -17.05 -8.79 7.33
CA GLN A 56 -18.44 -8.30 7.37
C GLN A 56 -18.55 -6.82 7.01
N LYS A 57 -17.57 -6.00 7.42
CA LYS A 57 -17.57 -4.55 7.18
C LYS A 57 -16.93 -4.16 5.84
N ASN A 58 -16.19 -5.08 5.22
CA ASN A 58 -15.43 -4.84 4.00
C ASN A 58 -15.60 -6.03 3.04
N PRO A 59 -16.72 -6.06 2.28
CA PRO A 59 -17.02 -7.14 1.34
C PRO A 59 -15.97 -7.30 0.23
N LEU A 60 -15.39 -6.18 -0.23
CA LEU A 60 -14.30 -6.19 -1.20
C LEU A 60 -13.10 -6.97 -0.68
N PHE A 61 -12.67 -6.68 0.55
CA PHE A 61 -11.55 -7.39 1.16
C PHE A 61 -11.87 -8.88 1.35
N ALA A 62 -13.10 -9.22 1.75
CA ALA A 62 -13.53 -10.61 1.88
C ALA A 62 -13.45 -11.36 0.54
N GLU A 63 -13.94 -10.77 -0.54
CA GLU A 63 -13.93 -11.38 -1.88
C GLU A 63 -12.51 -11.56 -2.41
N VAL A 64 -11.68 -10.50 -2.35
CA VAL A 64 -10.28 -10.57 -2.79
C VAL A 64 -9.51 -11.61 -1.99
N TRP A 65 -9.74 -11.70 -0.67
CA TRP A 65 -9.09 -12.69 0.17
C TRP A 65 -9.43 -14.12 -0.28
N LEU A 66 -10.69 -14.41 -0.60
CA LEU A 66 -11.09 -15.74 -1.11
C LEU A 66 -10.42 -16.07 -2.44
N LYS A 67 -10.33 -15.12 -3.37
CA LYS A 67 -9.63 -15.32 -4.65
C LYS A 67 -8.12 -15.53 -4.44
N ALA A 68 -7.51 -14.73 -3.57
CA ALA A 68 -6.10 -14.89 -3.22
C ALA A 68 -5.81 -16.27 -2.58
N VAL A 69 -6.72 -16.79 -1.76
CA VAL A 69 -6.63 -18.17 -1.24
C VAL A 69 -6.68 -19.19 -2.38
N ALA A 70 -7.60 -19.04 -3.33
CA ALA A 70 -7.75 -19.98 -4.45
C ALA A 70 -6.51 -19.99 -5.34
N GLU A 71 -6.02 -18.83 -5.76
CA GLU A 71 -4.80 -18.71 -6.55
C GLU A 71 -3.55 -19.19 -5.82
N TRP A 72 -3.42 -18.90 -4.52
CA TRP A 72 -2.30 -19.38 -3.72
C TRP A 72 -2.26 -20.92 -3.69
N LYS A 73 -3.43 -21.55 -3.56
CA LYS A 73 -3.56 -23.02 -3.62
C LYS A 73 -3.16 -23.57 -4.99
N ASP A 74 -3.69 -22.99 -6.06
CA ASP A 74 -3.42 -23.40 -7.43
C ASP A 74 -1.93 -23.33 -7.79
N ARG A 75 -1.23 -22.30 -7.29
CA ARG A 75 0.21 -22.11 -7.50
C ARG A 75 1.11 -22.87 -6.51
N GLY A 76 0.63 -23.99 -5.97
CA GLY A 76 1.42 -24.90 -5.15
C GLY A 76 1.61 -24.48 -3.69
N SER A 77 0.83 -23.52 -3.19
CA SER A 77 0.75 -23.17 -1.77
C SER A 77 2.09 -22.79 -1.13
N ARG A 78 2.98 -22.11 -1.87
CA ARG A 78 4.30 -21.72 -1.36
C ARG A 78 4.15 -20.82 -0.13
N VAL A 79 4.88 -21.17 0.93
CA VAL A 79 4.97 -20.36 2.17
C VAL A 79 6.40 -19.91 2.41
N SER A 80 7.39 -20.80 2.28
CA SER A 80 8.78 -20.47 2.60
C SER A 80 9.32 -19.28 1.77
N PRO A 81 9.98 -18.30 2.41
CA PRO A 81 10.45 -18.29 3.81
C PRO A 81 9.52 -17.59 4.83
N LEU A 82 8.25 -17.34 4.47
CA LEU A 82 7.25 -16.78 5.37
C LEU A 82 6.91 -17.73 6.53
N SER A 83 6.29 -17.17 7.57
CA SER A 83 5.91 -17.89 8.78
C SER A 83 4.50 -18.49 8.71
N SER A 84 3.67 -18.08 7.75
CA SER A 84 2.31 -18.62 7.61
C SER A 84 1.74 -18.48 6.19
N PRO A 85 0.77 -19.35 5.80
CA PRO A 85 -0.02 -19.17 4.59
C PRO A 85 -0.69 -17.80 4.50
N ALA A 86 -1.19 -17.28 5.63
CA ALA A 86 -1.88 -15.99 5.66
C ALA A 86 -0.99 -14.83 5.20
N GLN A 87 0.32 -14.88 5.45
CA GLN A 87 1.27 -13.90 4.93
C GLN A 87 1.41 -13.99 3.40
N ALA A 88 1.50 -15.21 2.86
CA ALA A 88 1.58 -15.43 1.41
C ALA A 88 0.30 -14.97 0.69
N ILE A 89 -0.86 -15.28 1.28
CA ILE A 89 -2.17 -14.86 0.80
C ILE A 89 -2.32 -13.35 0.86
N ALA A 90 -1.82 -12.69 1.92
CA ALA A 90 -1.86 -11.23 2.03
C ALA A 90 -1.05 -10.53 0.93
N LEU A 91 0.18 -11.01 0.65
CA LEU A 91 0.99 -10.49 -0.47
C LEU A 91 0.27 -10.67 -1.82
N ARG A 92 -0.34 -11.84 -2.03
CA ARG A 92 -1.12 -12.11 -3.24
C ARG A 92 -2.35 -11.22 -3.36
N ALA A 93 -3.11 -11.05 -2.27
CA ALA A 93 -4.28 -10.18 -2.23
C ALA A 93 -3.91 -8.71 -2.52
N TYR A 94 -2.76 -8.25 -2.03
CA TYR A 94 -2.26 -6.90 -2.29
C TYR A 94 -1.87 -6.68 -3.75
N THR A 95 -1.23 -7.67 -4.38
CA THR A 95 -0.70 -7.58 -5.76
C THR A 95 -1.70 -8.04 -6.84
N MET A 96 -2.93 -8.35 -6.44
CA MET A 96 -3.97 -8.76 -7.37
C MET A 96 -4.52 -7.53 -8.12
N GLU A 97 -4.41 -7.56 -9.44
CA GLU A 97 -4.97 -6.50 -10.31
C GLU A 97 -6.50 -6.60 -10.44
N GLU A 98 -7.07 -7.80 -10.29
CA GLU A 98 -8.51 -7.95 -10.20
C GLU A 98 -9.05 -7.25 -8.94
N MET A 99 -10.10 -6.42 -9.08
CA MET A 99 -10.74 -5.63 -8.01
C MET A 99 -9.85 -4.58 -7.32
N ARG A 100 -8.52 -4.60 -7.54
CA ARG A 100 -7.56 -3.56 -7.16
C ARG A 100 -7.60 -3.20 -5.67
N LEU A 101 -7.62 -4.22 -4.79
CA LEU A 101 -7.68 -4.07 -3.32
C LEU A 101 -6.65 -3.07 -2.79
N TYR A 102 -5.44 -3.06 -3.37
CA TYR A 102 -4.37 -2.14 -2.99
C TYR A 102 -4.78 -0.67 -3.08
N GLN A 103 -5.70 -0.29 -3.98
CA GLN A 103 -6.13 1.11 -4.11
C GLN A 103 -6.91 1.57 -2.88
N GLU A 104 -7.92 0.78 -2.48
CA GLU A 104 -8.76 1.04 -1.31
C GLU A 104 -7.97 0.91 -0.02
N PHE A 105 -7.14 -0.14 0.09
CA PHE A 105 -6.29 -0.36 1.24
C PHE A 105 -5.30 0.80 1.44
N ASN A 106 -4.57 1.18 0.39
CA ASN A 106 -3.63 2.29 0.46
C ASN A 106 -4.33 3.63 0.71
N ALA A 107 -5.56 3.82 0.21
CA ALA A 107 -6.36 5.01 0.50
C ALA A 107 -6.76 5.10 1.97
N ALA A 108 -7.27 4.02 2.54
CA ALA A 108 -7.63 3.95 3.94
C ALA A 108 -6.41 4.17 4.85
N MET A 109 -5.25 3.60 4.50
CA MET A 109 -4.01 3.75 5.26
C MET A 109 -3.54 5.20 5.41
N ARG A 110 -3.65 6.02 4.36
CA ARG A 110 -3.23 7.45 4.38
C ARG A 110 -3.93 8.26 5.47
N GLU A 111 -5.09 7.79 5.91
CA GLU A 111 -6.00 8.51 6.80
C GLU A 111 -6.19 7.82 8.16
N ALA A 112 -6.02 6.51 8.22
CA ALA A 112 -6.37 5.69 9.39
C ALA A 112 -5.57 6.07 10.65
N GLY A 113 -4.37 6.61 10.50
CA GLY A 113 -3.51 7.05 11.59
C GLY A 113 -3.81 8.46 12.11
N SER A 114 -4.83 9.17 11.60
CA SER A 114 -5.17 10.50 12.11
C SER A 114 -5.70 10.48 13.55
N SER A 115 -6.22 9.34 14.02
CA SER A 115 -6.57 9.10 15.42
C SER A 115 -6.77 7.61 15.73
N SER A 116 -6.58 7.22 16.98
CA SER A 116 -6.93 5.87 17.45
C SER A 116 -8.40 5.51 17.19
N TRP A 117 -9.31 6.49 17.24
CA TRP A 117 -10.73 6.26 16.93
C TRP A 117 -10.93 5.89 15.45
N LYS A 118 -10.31 6.63 14.53
CA LYS A 118 -10.43 6.36 13.08
C LYS A 118 -9.82 5.01 12.73
N TYR A 119 -8.64 4.70 13.25
CA TYR A 119 -8.03 3.38 13.12
C TYR A 119 -8.96 2.25 13.63
N ARG A 120 -9.53 2.38 14.83
CA ARG A 120 -10.37 1.33 15.40
C ARG A 120 -11.66 1.13 14.61
N ASN A 121 -12.33 2.22 14.26
CA ASN A 121 -13.71 2.18 13.82
C ASN A 121 -13.89 2.22 12.29
N GLU A 122 -12.95 2.81 11.54
CA GLU A 122 -13.08 2.98 10.08
C GLU A 122 -12.06 2.18 9.27
N PHE A 123 -10.90 1.86 9.85
CA PHE A 123 -9.87 1.10 9.14
C PHE A 123 -10.14 -0.41 9.18
N HIS A 124 -10.88 -0.93 8.21
CA HIS A 124 -11.25 -2.36 8.12
C HIS A 124 -10.24 -3.20 7.33
N PHE A 125 -8.95 -2.97 7.59
CA PHE A 125 -7.81 -3.67 6.98
C PHE A 125 -6.69 -4.00 8.00
N LYS A 126 -7.01 -4.07 9.29
CA LYS A 126 -6.05 -4.32 10.38
C LYS A 126 -5.33 -5.65 10.20
N SER A 127 -6.07 -6.70 9.84
CA SER A 127 -5.51 -8.02 9.55
C SER A 127 -4.58 -8.00 8.33
N LEU A 128 -4.99 -7.40 7.22
CA LEU A 128 -4.18 -7.26 6.02
C LEU A 128 -2.88 -6.48 6.29
N HIS A 129 -2.99 -5.32 6.95
CA HIS A 129 -1.86 -4.50 7.33
C HIS A 129 -0.86 -5.28 8.19
N PHE A 130 -1.34 -5.97 9.22
CA PHE A 130 -0.49 -6.80 10.09
C PHE A 130 0.24 -7.90 9.31
N LEU A 131 -0.49 -8.63 8.45
CA LEU A 131 0.07 -9.74 7.69
C LEU A 131 1.11 -9.27 6.66
N LEU A 132 0.85 -8.16 5.96
CA LEU A 132 1.80 -7.56 5.04
C LEU A 132 3.07 -7.07 5.77
N THR A 133 2.92 -6.33 6.87
CA THR A 133 4.07 -5.86 7.66
C THR A 133 4.93 -7.03 8.13
N GLN A 134 4.33 -8.07 8.68
CA GLN A 134 5.04 -9.27 9.13
C GLN A 134 5.69 -10.04 7.98
N ALA A 135 5.02 -10.11 6.82
CA ALA A 135 5.58 -10.75 5.64
C ALA A 135 6.85 -10.02 5.19
N LEU A 136 6.81 -8.69 5.04
CA LEU A 136 7.99 -7.90 4.66
C LEU A 136 9.11 -8.04 5.71
N GLN A 137 8.80 -7.96 7.00
CA GLN A 137 9.79 -8.16 8.06
C GLN A 137 10.47 -9.53 7.98
N LYS A 138 9.71 -10.58 7.64
CA LYS A 138 10.23 -11.94 7.51
C LYS A 138 11.08 -12.16 6.26
N LEU A 139 10.71 -11.53 5.15
CA LEU A 139 11.40 -11.63 3.87
C LEU A 139 12.62 -10.71 3.77
N ARG A 140 12.69 -9.64 4.58
CA ARG A 140 13.77 -8.66 4.53
C ARG A 140 15.12 -9.29 4.81
N ARG A 141 16.10 -8.99 3.95
CA ARG A 141 17.50 -9.35 4.14
C ARG A 141 18.25 -8.18 4.78
N PRO A 142 19.02 -8.40 5.87
CA PRO A 142 19.81 -7.33 6.48
C PRO A 142 20.76 -6.67 5.49
N ASN A 143 20.91 -5.35 5.56
CA ASN A 143 21.78 -4.53 4.72
C ASN A 143 21.48 -4.56 3.20
N GLN A 144 20.41 -5.23 2.77
CA GLN A 144 19.98 -5.21 1.38
C GLN A 144 19.18 -3.94 1.12
N CYS A 145 19.57 -3.21 0.09
CA CYS A 145 18.79 -2.11 -0.49
C CYS A 145 18.53 -2.41 -1.96
N TYR A 146 17.54 -1.72 -2.53
CA TYR A 146 17.15 -1.82 -3.93
C TYR A 146 17.01 -0.42 -4.52
N ASP A 147 17.47 -0.26 -5.76
CA ASP A 147 17.12 0.88 -6.60
C ASP A 147 15.88 0.49 -7.42
N VAL A 148 14.79 1.21 -7.18
CA VAL A 148 13.46 0.87 -7.70
C VAL A 148 12.74 2.10 -8.23
N HIS A 149 11.68 1.85 -8.98
CA HIS A 149 10.93 2.85 -9.70
C HIS A 149 9.44 2.70 -9.43
N ARG A 150 8.75 3.83 -9.24
CA ARG A 150 7.29 3.84 -9.05
C ARG A 150 6.66 4.92 -9.91
N GLY A 151 5.79 4.53 -10.83
CA GLY A 151 4.96 5.45 -11.61
C GLY A 151 3.62 5.71 -10.94
N VAL A 152 3.19 6.96 -10.95
CA VAL A 152 1.88 7.38 -10.47
C VAL A 152 1.13 8.09 -11.60
N LYS A 153 -0.07 7.59 -11.91
CA LYS A 153 -0.93 8.15 -12.95
C LYS A 153 -1.68 9.37 -12.43
N ASN A 154 -1.81 10.40 -13.28
CA ASN A 154 -2.65 11.59 -13.04
C ASN A 154 -2.38 12.36 -11.72
N THR A 155 -1.22 12.18 -11.10
CA THR A 155 -0.80 12.95 -9.92
C THR A 155 0.62 13.43 -10.09
N GLN A 156 0.84 14.72 -9.88
CA GLN A 156 2.16 15.34 -9.75
C GLN A 156 2.42 15.65 -8.28
N PHE A 157 3.50 15.08 -7.75
CA PHE A 157 3.94 15.39 -6.40
C PHE A 157 4.89 16.59 -6.37
N ASN A 158 4.60 17.52 -5.47
CA ASN A 158 5.46 18.64 -5.11
C ASN A 158 6.23 18.32 -3.85
N VAL A 159 7.52 18.61 -3.87
CA VAL A 159 8.45 18.44 -2.77
C VAL A 159 9.71 19.26 -3.06
N ASN A 160 10.45 19.66 -2.02
CA ASN A 160 11.73 20.33 -2.19
C ASN A 160 12.89 19.36 -2.00
N LYS A 161 14.01 19.67 -2.65
CA LYS A 161 15.27 18.96 -2.39
C LYS A 161 15.65 19.09 -0.91
N ASN A 162 16.11 18.00 -0.32
CA ASN A 162 16.42 17.80 1.09
C ASN A 162 15.22 17.63 2.05
N ASP A 163 13.98 17.70 1.56
CA ASP A 163 12.83 17.38 2.41
C ASP A 163 12.92 15.92 2.90
N LYS A 164 12.47 15.69 4.13
CA LYS A 164 12.24 14.35 4.67
C LYS A 164 10.79 13.96 4.41
N VAL A 165 10.57 12.88 3.69
CA VAL A 165 9.25 12.43 3.26
C VAL A 165 9.01 10.96 3.54
N ARG A 166 7.74 10.55 3.45
CA ARG A 166 7.28 9.17 3.58
C ARG A 166 6.10 8.93 2.66
N PHE A 167 5.94 7.70 2.17
CA PHE A 167 4.76 7.36 1.35
C PHE A 167 3.49 7.23 2.20
N GLY A 168 3.59 6.84 3.47
CA GLY A 168 2.45 6.73 4.38
C GLY A 168 1.50 5.57 4.07
N GLN A 169 1.91 4.66 3.22
CA GLN A 169 1.16 3.49 2.78
C GLN A 169 2.17 2.48 2.25
N PHE A 170 1.75 1.24 2.03
CA PHE A 170 2.56 0.33 1.24
C PHE A 170 2.70 0.89 -0.18
N ALA A 171 3.94 0.92 -0.70
CA ALA A 171 4.22 1.45 -2.02
C ALA A 171 4.87 0.38 -2.88
N SER A 172 4.10 -0.17 -3.83
CA SER A 172 4.64 -0.99 -4.92
C SER A 172 5.61 -0.19 -5.78
N SER A 173 6.72 -0.83 -6.11
CA SER A 173 7.75 -0.30 -6.98
C SER A 173 8.38 -1.45 -7.76
N SER A 174 9.09 -1.16 -8.84
CA SER A 174 9.73 -2.16 -9.69
C SER A 174 11.21 -1.88 -9.84
N MET A 175 12.04 -2.91 -9.90
CA MET A 175 13.45 -2.75 -10.30
C MET A 175 13.59 -2.34 -11.78
N ASP A 176 12.59 -2.62 -12.62
CA ASP A 176 12.54 -2.16 -14.01
C ASP A 176 11.76 -0.85 -14.16
N ILE A 177 12.47 0.21 -14.55
CA ILE A 177 11.87 1.52 -14.83
C ILE A 177 10.77 1.44 -15.90
N LYS A 178 10.87 0.52 -16.88
CA LYS A 178 9.87 0.35 -17.94
C LYS A 178 8.55 -0.16 -17.38
N VAL A 179 8.58 -1.00 -16.35
CA VAL A 179 7.38 -1.45 -15.63
C VAL A 179 6.75 -0.25 -14.93
N ALA A 180 7.53 0.55 -14.19
CA ALA A 180 7.02 1.74 -13.52
C ALA A 180 6.31 2.73 -14.46
N TRP A 181 6.83 2.93 -15.67
CA TRP A 181 6.19 3.79 -16.67
C TRP A 181 4.82 3.30 -17.13
N LYS A 182 4.56 1.98 -17.14
CA LYS A 182 3.23 1.43 -17.47
C LYS A 182 2.16 1.84 -16.45
N PHE A 183 2.55 2.05 -15.19
CA PHE A 183 1.63 2.43 -14.11
C PHE A 183 1.26 3.91 -14.12
N GLY A 184 2.11 4.79 -14.65
CA GLY A 184 1.74 6.19 -14.84
C GLY A 184 2.88 7.15 -15.09
N HIS A 185 2.53 8.28 -15.72
CA HIS A 185 3.46 9.33 -16.15
C HIS A 185 3.23 10.68 -15.44
N GLY A 186 2.41 10.74 -14.39
CA GLY A 186 2.23 11.97 -13.61
C GLY A 186 3.47 12.28 -12.78
N THR A 187 3.89 11.30 -11.97
CA THR A 187 5.17 11.30 -11.27
C THR A 187 5.86 9.96 -11.43
N ILE A 188 7.17 9.99 -11.67
CA ILE A 188 8.06 8.82 -11.55
C ILE A 188 8.95 9.06 -10.33
N PHE A 189 8.86 8.17 -9.36
CA PHE A 189 9.80 8.10 -8.26
C PHE A 189 10.95 7.18 -8.64
N LYS A 190 12.18 7.63 -8.40
CA LYS A 190 13.38 6.77 -8.35
C LYS A 190 13.78 6.65 -6.89
N VAL A 191 13.73 5.45 -6.34
CA VAL A 191 13.82 5.24 -4.90
C VAL A 191 14.96 4.28 -4.62
N ASN A 192 15.91 4.72 -3.81
CA ASN A 192 16.83 3.81 -3.14
C ASN A 192 16.19 3.44 -1.79
N THR A 193 15.64 2.23 -1.69
CA THR A 193 14.93 1.71 -0.52
C THR A 193 15.77 0.64 0.19
N CYS A 194 15.84 0.70 1.52
CA CYS A 194 16.52 -0.28 2.37
C CYS A 194 15.55 -1.02 3.31
N HIS A 195 14.26 -0.70 3.25
CA HIS A 195 13.20 -1.45 3.90
C HIS A 195 12.24 -2.14 2.93
N GLY A 196 12.34 -1.82 1.63
CA GLY A 196 11.64 -2.50 0.56
C GLY A 196 12.08 -3.95 0.43
N VAL A 197 11.15 -4.79 0.00
CA VAL A 197 11.32 -6.23 -0.09
C VAL A 197 10.88 -6.71 -1.46
N ASP A 198 11.75 -7.46 -2.13
CA ASP A 198 11.40 -8.22 -3.33
C ASP A 198 10.36 -9.29 -2.99
N ILE A 199 9.19 -9.19 -3.64
CA ILE A 199 8.06 -10.07 -3.43
C ILE A 199 7.70 -10.88 -4.67
N GLN A 200 8.53 -10.89 -5.73
CA GLN A 200 8.26 -11.60 -6.99
C GLN A 200 7.82 -13.06 -6.80
N GLY A 201 8.38 -13.74 -5.80
CA GLY A 201 8.03 -15.13 -5.47
C GLY A 201 6.61 -15.35 -4.93
N PHE A 202 5.86 -14.28 -4.65
CA PHE A 202 4.54 -14.31 -4.03
C PHE A 202 3.43 -13.62 -4.85
N THR A 203 3.77 -12.93 -5.94
CA THR A 203 2.81 -12.25 -6.81
C THR A 203 2.33 -13.16 -7.96
N SER A 204 1.38 -12.68 -8.75
CA SER A 204 0.98 -13.31 -10.03
C SER A 204 1.78 -12.79 -11.23
N PHE A 205 2.58 -11.74 -11.03
CA PHE A 205 3.29 -10.97 -12.05
C PHE A 205 4.78 -10.85 -11.70
N PRO A 206 5.55 -11.96 -11.67
CA PRO A 206 6.97 -11.91 -11.36
C PRO A 206 7.77 -11.01 -12.30
N GLU A 207 7.32 -10.84 -13.55
CA GLU A 207 7.91 -9.95 -14.55
C GLU A 207 7.82 -8.45 -14.20
N GLU A 208 7.03 -8.08 -13.19
CA GLU A 208 7.00 -6.71 -12.69
C GLU A 208 8.19 -6.40 -11.78
N GLU A 209 8.99 -7.40 -11.39
CA GLU A 209 10.14 -7.22 -10.49
C GLU A 209 9.80 -6.40 -9.24
N GLU A 210 8.63 -6.72 -8.65
CA GLU A 210 8.02 -5.89 -7.63
C GLU A 210 8.80 -5.93 -6.31
N VAL A 211 9.17 -4.74 -5.84
CA VAL A 211 9.67 -4.47 -4.51
C VAL A 211 8.60 -3.68 -3.76
N LEU A 212 8.11 -4.24 -2.66
CA LEU A 212 7.10 -3.60 -1.83
C LEU A 212 7.75 -2.82 -0.68
N ILE A 213 7.53 -1.51 -0.66
CA ILE A 213 8.06 -0.60 0.36
C ILE A 213 7.06 -0.46 1.50
N PRO A 214 7.45 -0.66 2.78
CA PRO A 214 6.55 -0.53 3.93
C PRO A 214 6.19 0.94 4.22
N PRO A 215 5.06 1.19 4.90
CA PRO A 215 4.56 2.56 5.14
C PRO A 215 5.45 3.42 6.04
N PHE A 216 6.35 2.80 6.81
CA PHE A 216 7.18 3.46 7.82
C PHE A 216 8.59 3.84 7.36
N GLU A 217 9.00 3.49 6.13
CA GLU A 217 10.32 3.89 5.63
C GLU A 217 10.36 5.40 5.35
N THR A 218 11.41 6.07 5.83
CA THR A 218 11.59 7.52 5.64
C THR A 218 12.67 7.80 4.61
N PHE A 219 12.43 8.80 3.78
CA PHE A 219 13.32 9.15 2.68
C PHE A 219 13.75 10.61 2.75
N LYS A 220 14.97 10.88 2.29
CA LYS A 220 15.41 12.23 1.92
C LYS A 220 15.21 12.42 0.42
N VAL A 221 14.65 13.55 0.03
CA VAL A 221 14.61 13.95 -1.39
C VAL A 221 16.00 14.40 -1.83
N THR A 222 16.60 13.68 -2.77
CA THR A 222 17.95 13.98 -3.27
C THR A 222 17.90 14.83 -4.53
N ASN A 223 16.83 14.71 -5.32
CA ASN A 223 16.64 15.48 -6.54
C ASN A 223 15.15 15.61 -6.91
N VAL A 224 14.80 16.71 -7.55
CA VAL A 224 13.47 16.97 -8.11
C VAL A 224 13.67 17.57 -9.50
N SER A 225 13.08 16.95 -10.51
CA SER A 225 13.20 17.40 -11.89
C SER A 225 11.91 17.12 -12.65
N LYS A 226 11.86 17.55 -13.92
CA LYS A 226 10.71 17.35 -14.79
C LYS A 226 11.17 16.92 -16.18
N ILE A 227 10.57 15.86 -16.72
CA ILE A 227 10.80 15.36 -18.08
C ILE A 227 9.50 15.52 -18.85
N GLY A 228 9.43 16.47 -19.77
CA GLY A 228 8.17 16.84 -20.43
C GLY A 228 7.13 17.28 -19.39
N ASN A 229 6.01 16.54 -19.30
CA ASN A 229 4.96 16.76 -18.30
C ASN A 229 5.06 15.83 -17.08
N THR A 230 6.09 14.98 -16.99
CA THR A 230 6.27 14.05 -15.87
C THR A 230 7.19 14.64 -14.81
N MET A 231 6.74 14.67 -13.57
CA MET A 231 7.62 14.97 -12.43
C MET A 231 8.51 13.76 -12.13
N VAL A 232 9.80 13.98 -11.89
CA VAL A 232 10.74 12.93 -11.49
C VAL A 232 11.35 13.30 -10.15
N ILE A 233 11.17 12.43 -9.16
CA ILE A 233 11.61 12.65 -7.78
C ILE A 233 12.53 11.52 -7.37
N ASP A 234 13.74 11.87 -6.94
CA ASP A 234 14.74 10.91 -6.48
C ASP A 234 14.72 10.90 -4.94
N LEU A 235 14.57 9.70 -4.36
CA LEU A 235 14.43 9.46 -2.94
C LEU A 235 15.54 8.53 -2.46
N GLN A 236 16.16 8.86 -1.33
CA GLN A 236 17.13 7.99 -0.67
C GLN A 236 16.68 7.64 0.74
N SER A 237 16.70 6.34 1.07
CA SER A 237 16.33 5.83 2.39
C SER A 237 17.18 6.48 3.49
N THR A 238 16.53 6.81 4.60
CA THR A 238 17.16 7.38 5.80
C THR A 238 16.85 6.59 7.07
N GLY A 239 16.18 5.44 6.94
CA GLY A 239 15.73 4.61 8.06
C GLY A 239 14.20 4.47 8.09
N ASN A 240 13.64 4.22 9.27
CA ASN A 240 12.20 4.10 9.49
C ASN A 240 11.72 4.91 10.70
N ALA A 241 10.44 5.25 10.69
CA ALA A 241 9.75 5.87 11.82
C ALA A 241 8.26 5.48 11.78
N SER A 242 7.68 5.23 12.94
CA SER A 242 6.24 4.96 13.09
C SER A 242 5.66 5.80 14.21
N ASN A 243 4.44 6.29 14.01
CA ASN A 243 3.63 6.95 15.02
C ASN A 243 2.90 5.93 15.91
N TYR A 244 2.62 4.74 15.36
CA TYR A 244 1.92 3.67 16.06
C TYR A 244 2.81 2.46 16.33
N ASN A 245 2.54 1.79 17.45
CA ASN A 245 3.08 0.47 17.75
C ASN A 245 2.02 -0.34 18.52
N CYS A 246 1.65 -1.50 17.99
CA CYS A 246 0.70 -2.44 18.59
C CYS A 246 -0.66 -1.81 18.91
N GLU A 247 -1.15 -0.90 18.05
CA GLU A 247 -2.26 -0.01 18.39
C GLU A 247 -3.56 -0.77 18.70
N TRP A 248 -3.86 -1.84 17.96
CA TRP A 248 -5.06 -2.64 18.19
C TRP A 248 -5.17 -3.11 19.65
N LEU A 249 -4.06 -3.58 20.21
CA LEU A 249 -3.98 -4.22 21.53
C LEU A 249 -4.09 -3.22 22.70
N LYS A 250 -3.89 -1.92 22.46
CA LYS A 250 -4.01 -0.90 23.53
C LYS A 250 -5.44 -0.72 24.04
N GLY A 251 -6.45 -1.15 23.29
CA GLY A 251 -7.86 -0.98 23.63
C GLY A 251 -8.38 -1.96 24.67
N ASP A 252 -7.69 -3.08 24.88
CA ASP A 252 -8.12 -4.12 25.82
C ASP A 252 -7.80 -3.75 27.29
N ILE A 253 -6.96 -2.75 27.54
CA ILE A 253 -6.52 -2.36 28.89
C ILE A 253 -7.62 -1.57 29.65
N MET A 254 -8.59 -0.96 28.95
CA MET A 254 -9.70 -0.26 29.60
C MET A 254 -10.91 -1.16 29.94
N GLY A 255 -10.88 -2.45 29.60
CA GLY A 255 -11.99 -3.39 29.82
C GLY A 255 -11.93 -4.22 31.10
N THR A 256 -10.83 -4.18 31.86
CA THR A 256 -10.62 -5.07 33.04
C THR A 256 -10.73 -4.40 34.41
N THR A 257 -11.10 -3.12 34.49
CA THR A 257 -11.54 -2.54 35.77
C THR A 257 -13.06 -2.63 35.88
N TRP A 258 -13.54 -3.19 37.00
CA TRP A 258 -14.95 -3.37 37.41
C TRP A 258 -15.63 -4.71 37.08
N ARG A 259 -15.13 -5.81 37.66
CA ARG A 259 -15.99 -6.80 38.34
C ARG A 259 -15.28 -7.37 39.57
N GLY A 260 -15.32 -6.58 40.64
CA GLY A 260 -15.11 -7.06 42.01
C GLY A 260 -16.37 -6.77 42.82
N GLN A 261 -17.46 -7.48 42.56
CA GLN A 261 -18.51 -7.68 43.55
C GLN A 261 -18.11 -8.96 44.29
N GLY A 262 -17.64 -8.80 45.52
CA GLY A 262 -17.47 -9.84 46.52
C GLY A 262 -18.30 -9.43 47.73
N HIS A 263 -19.13 -10.38 48.17
CA HIS A 263 -20.11 -10.30 49.26
C HIS A 263 -19.55 -9.82 50.60
#